data_AF-A0A183I9D1-F1
#
_entry.id   AF-A0A183I9D1-F1
#
_cell.length_a   1.000
_cell.length_b   1.000
_cell.length_c   1.000
_cell.angle_alpha   90.00
_cell.angle_beta   90.00
_cell.angle_gamma   90.00
#
_symmetry.space_group_name_H-M   'P 1'
#
loop_
_entity.id
_entity.type
_entity.pdbx_description
1 polymer ?
#
loop_
_entity_poly.entity_id
_entity_poly.type
_entity_poly.pdbx_seq_one_letter_code
_entity_poly.pdbx_strand_id
1 'polypeptide(L)'
;LYSINYRLSILAILEERFKELAGKLLFVTLRKANGRLGIILAGNKDRSKLSIFVAGICPDSPAYEAFLEKKLMVGDEVLQVNDKILHGRSHLNASCIIKALSDAVVKLVILRRDDAAEDVAVEPSKVQIHVHDLNRPFPPIFAADTPEVLPTKVCKL
;
A
#
# COMPACT_ATOMS: atom_id res chain seq x y z
N LEU A 1 17.19 22.50 13.42
CA LEU A 1 16.44 22.40 14.70
C LEU A 1 14.92 22.38 14.49
N TYR A 2 14.32 23.41 13.88
CA TYR A 2 12.86 23.46 13.60
C TYR A 2 12.31 22.23 12.86
N SER A 3 12.96 21.81 11.76
CA SER A 3 12.53 20.65 10.97
C SER A 3 12.65 19.30 11.71
N ILE A 4 13.64 19.18 12.61
CA ILE A 4 13.84 17.95 13.40
C ILE A 4 12.74 17.83 14.47
N ASN A 5 12.43 18.94 15.16
CA ASN A 5 11.34 18.98 16.14
C ASN A 5 9.98 18.72 15.49
N TYR A 6 9.74 19.27 14.30
CA TYR A 6 8.50 19.03 13.55
C TYR A 6 8.36 17.58 13.08
N ARG A 7 9.47 16.93 12.69
CA ARG A 7 9.47 15.52 12.35
C ARG A 7 9.16 14.65 13.56
N LEU A 8 9.78 14.94 14.71
CA LEU A 8 9.53 14.21 15.95
C LEU A 8 8.09 14.37 16.45
N SER A 9 7.52 15.56 16.34
CA SER A 9 6.13 15.80 16.76
C SER A 9 5.11 15.08 15.86
N ILE A 10 5.32 15.06 14.53
CA ILE A 10 4.43 14.31 13.63
C ILE A 10 4.49 12.80 13.92
N LEU A 11 5.68 12.25 14.14
CA LEU A 11 5.81 10.82 14.48
C LEU A 11 5.07 10.50 15.78
N ALA A 12 5.25 11.31 16.83
CA ALA A 12 4.54 11.13 18.10
C ALA A 12 3.01 11.21 17.96
N ILE A 13 2.50 12.12 17.13
CA ILE A 13 1.05 12.22 16.85
C ILE A 13 0.52 10.95 16.17
N LEU A 14 1.30 10.37 15.25
CA LEU A 14 0.89 9.18 14.51
C LEU A 14 0.98 7.93 15.36
N GLU A 15 2.01 7.81 16.20
CA GLU A 15 2.11 6.74 17.20
C GLU A 15 0.95 6.82 18.18
N GLU A 16 0.62 8.00 18.70
CA GLU A 16 -0.52 8.19 19.61
C GLU A 16 -1.86 7.90 18.91
N ARG A 17 -2.00 8.29 17.65
CA ARG A 17 -3.23 8.05 16.85
C ARG A 17 -3.45 6.57 16.57
N PHE A 18 -2.40 5.81 16.33
CA PHE A 18 -2.46 4.40 15.96
C PHE A 18 -2.05 3.46 17.10
N LYS A 19 -1.93 3.97 18.33
CA LYS A 19 -1.51 3.20 19.51
C LYS A 19 -2.41 2.01 19.85
N GLU A 20 -3.69 2.10 19.47
CA GLU A 20 -4.69 1.04 19.72
C GLU A 20 -4.59 -0.11 18.71
N LEU A 21 -3.85 0.08 17.62
CA LEU A 21 -3.64 -0.97 16.63
C LEU A 21 -2.53 -1.90 17.11
N ALA A 22 -2.85 -3.18 17.25
CA ALA A 22 -1.88 -4.20 17.62
C ALA A 22 -0.89 -4.41 16.47
N GLY A 23 0.38 -4.05 16.64
CA GLY A 23 1.40 -4.25 15.61
C GLY A 23 2.57 -3.30 15.71
N LYS A 24 3.49 -3.38 14.75
CA LYS A 24 4.63 -2.48 14.65
C LYS A 24 4.36 -1.39 13.61
N LEU A 25 4.29 -0.15 14.05
CA LEU A 25 4.20 1.00 13.16
C LEU A 25 5.55 1.22 12.46
N LEU A 26 5.55 1.35 11.14
CA LEU A 26 6.73 1.59 10.32
C LEU A 26 6.47 2.77 9.39
N PHE A 27 7.53 3.53 9.11
CA PHE A 27 7.49 4.70 8.25
C PHE A 27 8.39 4.45 7.05
N VAL A 28 7.80 4.40 5.86
CA VAL A 28 8.50 4.13 4.61
C VAL A 28 8.39 5.36 3.72
N THR A 29 9.51 5.84 3.19
CA THR A 29 9.50 6.92 2.20
C THR A 29 9.95 6.36 0.87
N LEU A 30 9.08 6.45 -0.13
CA LEU A 30 9.32 6.00 -1.49
C LEU A 30 9.36 7.20 -2.42
N ARG A 31 10.22 7.14 -3.44
CA ARG A 31 10.23 8.14 -4.52
C ARG A 31 9.56 7.53 -5.74
N LYS A 32 8.53 8.16 -6.28
CA LYS A 32 7.86 7.69 -7.51
C LYS A 32 8.88 7.63 -8.65
N ALA A 33 8.94 6.48 -9.33
CA ALA A 33 9.69 6.31 -10.57
C ALA A 33 8.71 6.16 -11.72
N ASN A 34 8.84 6.97 -12.78
CA ASN A 34 7.92 6.99 -13.92
C ASN A 34 6.43 7.16 -13.51
N GLY A 35 6.18 7.91 -12.44
CA GLY A 35 4.84 8.14 -11.90
C GLY A 35 4.23 6.97 -11.11
N ARG A 36 4.99 5.90 -10.86
CA ARG A 36 4.54 4.67 -10.17
C ARG A 36 5.36 4.41 -8.91
N LEU A 37 4.74 3.76 -7.92
CA LEU A 37 5.41 3.29 -6.70
C LEU A 37 5.88 1.84 -6.81
N GLY A 38 5.15 1.02 -7.57
CA GLY A 38 5.37 -0.41 -7.71
C GLY A 38 4.72 -1.25 -6.61
N ILE A 39 3.67 -0.73 -5.95
CA ILE A 39 2.96 -1.44 -4.88
C ILE A 39 1.65 -1.96 -5.45
N ILE A 40 1.30 -3.18 -5.06
CA ILE A 40 -0.03 -3.73 -5.26
C ILE A 40 -0.78 -3.70 -3.93
N LEU A 41 -1.93 -3.03 -3.89
CA LEU A 41 -2.79 -2.95 -2.72
C LEU A 41 -3.97 -3.92 -2.84
N ALA A 42 -4.31 -4.60 -1.75
CA ALA A 42 -5.56 -5.35 -1.62
C ALA A 42 -6.41 -4.85 -0.45
N GLY A 43 -7.72 -5.04 -0.56
CA GLY A 43 -8.64 -4.84 0.57
C GLY A 43 -8.61 -5.99 1.58
N ASN A 44 -9.36 -5.82 2.67
CA ASN A 44 -9.62 -6.90 3.64
C ASN A 44 -10.58 -7.97 3.06
N LYS A 45 -10.40 -9.22 3.48
CA LYS A 45 -11.28 -10.34 3.15
C LYS A 45 -12.71 -10.11 3.66
N ASP A 46 -12.83 -9.56 4.86
CA ASP A 46 -14.06 -9.11 5.49
C ASP A 46 -14.40 -7.69 4.99
N ARG A 47 -15.51 -7.58 4.24
CA ARG A 47 -15.98 -6.31 3.67
C ARG A 47 -16.48 -5.31 4.72
N SER A 48 -16.76 -5.77 5.94
CA SER A 48 -17.12 -4.89 7.06
C SER A 48 -15.90 -4.18 7.66
N LYS A 49 -14.69 -4.72 7.45
CA LYS A 49 -13.42 -4.15 7.90
C LYS A 49 -12.74 -3.42 6.75
N LEU A 50 -12.68 -2.10 6.85
CA LEU A 50 -12.05 -1.27 5.81
C LEU A 50 -10.55 -1.11 6.08
N SER A 51 -9.78 -2.11 5.66
CA SER A 51 -8.31 -2.12 5.71
C SER A 51 -7.72 -2.34 4.33
N ILE A 52 -6.48 -1.86 4.16
CA ILE A 52 -5.74 -1.88 2.90
C ILE A 52 -4.38 -2.48 3.18
N PHE A 53 -4.03 -3.53 2.45
CA PHE A 53 -2.80 -4.29 2.63
C PHE A 53 -1.93 -4.24 1.38
N VAL A 54 -0.62 -4.37 1.57
CA VAL A 54 0.31 -4.63 0.47
C VAL A 54 0.16 -6.09 0.04
N ALA A 55 -0.43 -6.34 -1.11
CA ALA A 55 -0.64 -7.69 -1.64
C ALA A 55 0.52 -8.18 -2.50
N GLY A 56 1.33 -7.27 -3.02
CA GLY A 56 2.45 -7.61 -3.91
C GLY A 56 3.34 -6.40 -4.16
N ILE A 57 4.58 -6.68 -4.59
CA ILE A 57 5.59 -5.67 -4.87
C ILE A 57 6.17 -5.96 -6.25
N CYS A 58 6.16 -4.94 -7.10
CA CYS A 58 6.62 -5.06 -8.47
C CYS A 58 8.16 -5.08 -8.50
N PRO A 59 8.81 -5.98 -9.24
CA PRO A 59 10.26 -5.91 -9.46
C PRO A 59 10.65 -4.59 -10.14
N ASP A 60 11.91 -4.18 -9.97
CA ASP A 60 12.49 -2.96 -10.56
C ASP A 60 11.70 -1.67 -10.27
N SER A 61 11.12 -1.59 -9.08
CA SER A 61 10.33 -0.45 -8.62
C SER A 61 10.86 0.14 -7.32
N PRO A 62 10.51 1.39 -6.99
CA PRO A 62 10.88 2.00 -5.71
C PRO A 62 10.42 1.16 -4.50
N ALA A 63 9.26 0.51 -4.61
CA ALA A 63 8.77 -0.41 -3.59
C ALA A 63 9.62 -1.68 -3.48
N TYR A 64 10.21 -2.15 -4.60
CA TYR A 64 11.13 -3.28 -4.60
C TYR A 64 12.41 -2.98 -3.83
N GLU A 65 12.98 -1.79 -3.99
CA GLU A 65 14.14 -1.36 -3.22
C GLU A 65 13.82 -1.37 -1.70
N ALA A 66 12.67 -0.82 -1.31
CA ALA A 66 12.22 -0.86 0.08
C ALA A 66 11.90 -2.27 0.58
N PHE A 67 11.50 -3.18 -0.30
CA PHE A 67 11.30 -4.60 0.00
C PHE A 67 12.62 -5.33 0.28
N LEU A 68 13.63 -5.12 -0.56
CA LEU A 68 14.98 -5.67 -0.35
C LEU A 68 15.56 -5.21 0.99
N GLU A 69 15.28 -3.97 1.38
CA GLU A 69 15.68 -3.41 2.68
C GLU A 69 14.77 -3.83 3.86
N LYS A 70 13.76 -4.67 3.63
CA LYS A 70 12.74 -5.12 4.61
C LYS A 70 11.95 -3.99 5.27
N LYS A 71 11.99 -2.79 4.69
CA LYS A 71 11.23 -1.62 5.15
C LYS A 71 9.75 -1.75 4.78
N LEU A 72 9.47 -2.36 3.63
CA LEU A 72 8.13 -2.68 3.15
C LEU A 72 8.05 -4.19 2.90
N MET A 73 6.97 -4.85 3.31
CA MET A 73 6.74 -6.26 3.05
C MET A 73 5.29 -6.48 2.62
N VAL A 74 5.09 -7.60 1.92
CA VAL A 74 3.77 -8.08 1.58
C VAL A 74 3.04 -8.50 2.86
N GLY A 75 1.78 -8.09 3.00
CA GLY A 75 0.96 -8.22 4.21
C GLY A 75 0.94 -6.97 5.10
N ASP A 76 1.81 -5.98 4.86
CA ASP A 76 1.78 -4.73 5.64
C ASP A 76 0.48 -3.94 5.38
N GLU A 77 -0.14 -3.44 6.44
CA GLU A 77 -1.35 -2.62 6.34
C GLU A 77 -0.97 -1.14 6.13
N VAL A 78 -1.56 -0.48 5.14
CA VAL A 78 -1.30 0.93 4.83
C VAL A 78 -2.31 1.81 5.57
N LEU A 79 -1.83 2.55 6.57
CA LEU A 79 -2.66 3.41 7.41
C LEU A 79 -2.74 4.85 6.88
N GLN A 80 -1.67 5.36 6.28
CA GLN A 80 -1.60 6.73 5.79
C GLN A 80 -0.61 6.86 4.64
N VAL A 81 -0.93 7.76 3.70
CA VAL A 81 -0.03 8.17 2.62
C VAL A 81 0.08 9.69 2.63
N ASN A 82 1.30 10.21 2.71
CA ASN A 82 1.60 11.63 2.95
C ASN A 82 0.74 12.14 4.11
N ASP A 83 -0.12 13.12 3.87
CA ASP A 83 -0.99 13.72 4.88
C ASP A 83 -2.44 13.18 4.81
N LYS A 84 -2.65 12.06 4.11
CA LYS A 84 -3.98 11.46 3.88
C LYS A 84 -4.10 10.12 4.59
N ILE A 85 -4.97 10.08 5.61
CA ILE A 85 -5.29 8.85 6.34
C ILE A 85 -6.10 7.92 5.42
N LEU A 86 -5.60 6.70 5.28
CA LEU A 86 -6.20 5.61 4.52
C LEU A 86 -6.84 4.54 5.42
N HIS A 87 -6.49 4.50 6.70
CA HIS A 87 -7.16 3.62 7.66
C HIS A 87 -8.69 3.82 7.62
N GLY A 88 -9.45 2.73 7.55
CA GLY A 88 -10.90 2.79 7.41
C GLY A 88 -11.40 3.08 5.98
N ARG A 89 -10.55 2.99 4.95
CA ARG A 89 -10.94 3.22 3.54
C ARG A 89 -10.80 1.96 2.69
N SER A 90 -11.53 1.93 1.57
CA SER A 90 -11.40 0.85 0.58
C SER A 90 -10.13 0.98 -0.27
N HIS A 91 -9.65 -0.13 -0.84
CA HIS A 91 -8.52 -0.16 -1.77
C HIS A 91 -8.75 0.73 -3.00
N LEU A 92 -9.99 0.85 -3.47
CA LEU A 92 -10.37 1.76 -4.56
C LEU A 92 -10.15 3.22 -4.16
N ASN A 93 -10.64 3.64 -2.98
CA ASN A 93 -10.44 5.01 -2.51
C ASN A 93 -8.95 5.33 -2.30
N ALA A 94 -8.21 4.40 -1.69
CA ALA A 94 -6.77 4.55 -1.52
C ALA A 94 -6.04 4.70 -2.85
N SER A 95 -6.41 3.88 -3.85
CA SER A 95 -5.78 3.95 -5.16
C SER A 95 -5.99 5.30 -5.85
N CYS A 96 -7.19 5.87 -5.75
CA CYS A 96 -7.47 7.21 -6.28
C CYS A 96 -6.66 8.28 -5.55
N ILE A 97 -6.58 8.21 -4.22
CA ILE A 97 -5.80 9.17 -3.42
C ILE A 97 -4.32 9.12 -3.82
N ILE A 98 -3.73 7.92 -3.88
CA ILE A 98 -2.29 7.76 -4.15
C ILE A 98 -1.93 8.17 -5.58
N LYS A 99 -2.80 7.86 -6.56
CA LYS A 99 -2.65 8.29 -7.96
C LYS A 99 -2.79 9.81 -8.11
N ALA A 100 -3.69 10.43 -7.35
CA ALA A 100 -3.90 11.88 -7.37
C ALA A 100 -2.77 12.68 -6.71
N LEU A 101 -1.87 12.04 -5.95
CA LEU A 101 -0.69 12.71 -5.39
C LEU A 101 0.25 13.13 -6.52
N SER A 102 0.46 14.43 -6.66
CA SER A 102 1.46 15.01 -7.56
C SER A 102 2.88 14.95 -6.99
N ASP A 103 3.02 14.66 -5.69
CA ASP A 103 4.33 14.58 -5.03
C ASP A 103 5.20 13.46 -5.62
N ALA A 104 6.45 13.82 -5.95
CA ALA A 104 7.45 12.84 -6.38
C ALA A 104 7.90 11.92 -5.23
N VAL A 105 7.74 12.36 -3.98
CA VAL A 105 8.08 11.59 -2.78
C VAL A 105 6.80 11.27 -2.03
N VAL A 106 6.62 10.00 -1.70
CA VAL A 106 5.46 9.46 -1.00
C VAL A 106 5.91 8.85 0.32
N LYS A 107 5.34 9.35 1.42
CA LYS A 107 5.55 8.85 2.77
C LYS A 107 4.41 7.93 3.14
N LEU A 108 4.71 6.69 3.44
CA LEU A 108 3.77 5.67 3.86
C LEU A 108 3.93 5.44 5.35
N VAL A 109 2.81 5.42 6.06
CA VAL A 109 2.72 4.90 7.43
C VAL A 109 2.05 3.56 7.32
N ILE A 110 2.76 2.51 7.73
CA ILE A 110 2.29 1.13 7.62
C ILE A 110 2.31 0.47 8.99
N LEU A 111 1.44 -0.52 9.17
CA LEU A 111 1.39 -1.37 10.35
C LEU A 111 1.76 -2.79 9.94
N ARG A 112 2.80 -3.32 10.56
CA ARG A 112 3.23 -4.71 10.38
C ARG A 112 2.69 -5.56 11.52
N ARG A 113 1.92 -6.58 11.18
CA ARG A 113 1.41 -7.60 12.10
C ARG A 113 1.71 -8.99 11.54
N ASP A 114 1.95 -9.95 12.41
CA ASP A 114 2.25 -11.33 11.99
C ASP A 114 1.00 -12.05 11.44
N ASP A 115 -0.19 -11.61 11.84
CA ASP A 115 -1.50 -12.15 11.42
C ASP A 115 -2.12 -11.40 10.22
N ALA A 116 -1.54 -10.27 9.80
CA ALA A 116 -2.14 -9.41 8.78
C ALA A 116 -2.32 -10.11 7.42
N ALA A 117 -1.51 -11.12 7.11
CA ALA A 117 -1.61 -11.89 5.87
C ALA A 117 -2.93 -12.68 5.75
N GLU A 118 -3.51 -13.13 6.86
CA GLU A 118 -4.78 -13.87 6.90
C GLU A 118 -6.00 -12.98 6.60
N ASP A 119 -5.88 -11.69 6.93
CA ASP A 119 -6.90 -10.67 6.70
C ASP A 119 -6.92 -10.18 5.24
N VAL A 120 -5.87 -10.45 4.46
CA VAL A 120 -5.78 -10.00 3.06
C VAL A 120 -6.80 -10.75 2.22
N ALA A 121 -7.59 -10.02 1.42
CA ALA A 121 -8.64 -10.63 0.62
C ALA A 121 -8.15 -11.51 -0.54
N VAL A 122 -6.84 -11.50 -0.78
CA VAL A 122 -6.14 -12.21 -1.85
C VAL A 122 -4.92 -12.85 -1.23
N GLU A 123 -4.70 -14.13 -1.54
CA GLU A 123 -3.46 -14.81 -1.13
C GLU A 123 -2.27 -14.14 -1.82
N PRO A 124 -1.29 -13.61 -1.05
CA PRO A 124 -0.20 -12.87 -1.66
C PRO A 124 0.70 -13.73 -2.55
N SER A 125 0.77 -15.03 -2.30
CA SER A 125 1.48 -16.01 -3.14
C SER A 125 0.89 -16.14 -4.55
N LYS A 126 -0.38 -15.78 -4.75
CA LYS A 126 -1.04 -15.74 -6.07
C LYS A 126 -0.84 -14.42 -6.80
N VAL A 127 -0.30 -13.39 -6.13
CA VAL A 127 0.05 -12.10 -6.74
C VAL A 127 1.50 -12.18 -7.26
N GLN A 128 1.76 -13.09 -8.19
CA GLN A 128 3.04 -13.14 -8.90
C GLN A 128 3.00 -12.15 -10.06
N ILE A 129 3.74 -11.04 -9.92
CA ILE A 129 3.81 -10.01 -10.95
C ILE A 129 4.98 -10.36 -11.86
N HIS A 130 4.69 -10.91 -13.05
CA HIS A 130 5.71 -10.96 -14.09
C HIS A 130 5.99 -9.53 -14.56
N VAL A 131 7.26 -9.21 -14.81
CA VAL A 131 7.71 -7.89 -15.30
C VAL A 131 6.93 -7.39 -16.52
N HIS A 132 6.40 -8.29 -17.34
CA HIS A 132 5.57 -7.96 -18.51
C HIS A 132 4.20 -7.34 -18.16
N ASP A 133 3.62 -7.62 -16.99
CA ASP A 133 2.33 -7.06 -16.54
C ASP A 133 2.46 -5.64 -15.98
N LEU A 134 3.68 -5.11 -15.85
CA LEU A 134 3.94 -3.72 -15.46
C LEU A 134 3.66 -2.72 -16.58
N ASN A 135 3.77 -3.16 -17.83
CA ASN A 135 3.65 -2.29 -18.99
C ASN A 135 2.32 -2.40 -19.72
N ARG A 136 1.44 -3.34 -19.32
CA ARG A 136 0.08 -3.38 -19.86
C ARG A 136 -0.76 -2.24 -19.27
N PRO A 137 -1.43 -1.42 -20.11
CA PRO A 137 -2.48 -0.54 -19.60
C PRO A 137 -3.52 -1.41 -18.90
N PHE A 138 -4.02 -0.96 -17.74
CA PHE A 138 -5.12 -1.66 -17.08
C PHE A 138 -6.26 -1.81 -18.09
N PRO A 139 -6.90 -2.99 -18.20
CA PRO A 139 -8.19 -3.04 -18.86
C PRO A 139 -9.09 -1.99 -18.18
N PRO A 140 -9.90 -1.25 -18.96
CA PRO A 140 -10.88 -0.35 -18.37
C PRO A 140 -11.71 -1.13 -17.34
N ILE A 141 -12.04 -0.46 -16.24
CA ILE A 141 -12.65 -1.01 -15.01
C ILE A 141 -13.95 -1.82 -15.28
N PHE A 142 -14.46 -1.79 -16.51
CA PHE A 142 -15.62 -2.51 -17.02
C PHE A 142 -15.23 -3.47 -18.16
N ALA A 143 -14.63 -4.60 -17.83
CA ALA A 143 -14.66 -5.76 -18.72
C ALA A 143 -14.77 -7.01 -17.85
N ALA A 144 -16.01 -7.34 -17.49
CA ALA A 144 -16.35 -8.72 -17.21
C ALA A 144 -16.06 -9.54 -18.48
N ASP A 145 -15.67 -10.80 -18.30
CA ASP A 145 -15.54 -11.83 -19.34
C ASP A 145 -14.15 -12.11 -19.93
N THR A 146 -13.12 -12.19 -19.07
CA THR A 146 -11.96 -13.09 -19.31
C THR A 146 -11.67 -13.92 -18.06
N PRO A 147 -11.24 -15.20 -18.14
CA PRO A 147 -11.01 -16.05 -16.95
C PRO A 147 -9.82 -15.62 -16.08
N GLU A 148 -9.14 -14.53 -16.45
CA GLU A 148 -7.96 -13.98 -15.79
C GLU A 148 -8.32 -12.65 -15.10
N VAL A 149 -9.47 -12.63 -14.44
CA VAL A 149 -9.84 -11.56 -13.52
C VAL A 149 -8.91 -11.65 -12.32
N LEU A 150 -7.84 -10.86 -12.28
CA LEU A 150 -7.25 -10.45 -11.01
C LEU A 150 -8.44 -10.00 -10.15
N PRO A 151 -8.72 -10.68 -9.02
CA PRO A 151 -9.97 -10.49 -8.30
C PRO A 151 -10.14 -8.99 -8.03
N THR A 152 -11.38 -8.50 -8.11
CA THR A 152 -11.83 -7.09 -8.02
C THR A 152 -11.38 -6.32 -6.75
N LYS A 153 -10.45 -6.90 -5.99
CA LYS A 153 -9.97 -6.53 -4.67
C LYS A 153 -8.56 -5.97 -4.69
N VAL A 154 -7.94 -5.75 -5.86
CA VAL A 154 -6.53 -5.39 -5.99
C VAL A 154 -6.31 -4.16 -6.89
N CYS A 155 -5.45 -3.22 -6.48
CA CYS A 155 -5.07 -2.04 -7.26
C CYS A 155 -3.54 -1.91 -7.35
N LYS A 156 -3.01 -1.60 -8.54
CA LYS A 156 -1.58 -1.34 -8.76
C LYS A 156 -1.29 0.17 -8.75
N LEU A 157 -0.21 0.56 -8.08
CA LEU A 157 0.21 1.94 -7.84
C LEU A 157 1.68 2.18 -8.15
#